data_AF-A0A5N6VNZ3-F1
#
_entry.id   AF-A0A5N6VNZ3-F1
#
_cell.length_a   1.000
_cell.length_b   1.000
_cell.length_c   1.000
_cell.angle_alpha   90.00
_cell.angle_beta   90.00
_cell.angle_gamma   90.00
#
_symmetry.space_group_name_H-M   'P 1'
#
loop_
_entity.id
_entity.type
_entity.pdbx_description
1 polymer ?
#
loop_
_entity_poly.entity_id
_entity_poly.type
_entity_poly.pdbx_seq_one_letter_code
_entity_poly.pdbx_strand_id
1 'polypeptide(L)'
;MGWLIGYTPETWGSVNISDVERDPVVIWQRRYYVVLAVLTGFILPATVAHVGWHDWDGGLWYAGLLRGYLHAHMTFLVNSVAHHTGSQPYSTSQTARDNTLVALITSGEGYHNFHHRFPSDYRNGRRWYDFDPSKWLIWTCEKLGLAWELTATSEEEIERVIVSVKHRTLRKGNSDKFVVDDHDMRELHATGHGLPSMTWDDFQQQTSTGRCLISIAGQICDVTDFIHSHPGGSDVLHNAIGKDATDLFSSSKHSTDAHRLLLSMRVAVIGTSSAFKVE
;
A
#
# COMPACT_ATOMS: atom_id res chain seq x y z
N MET A 1 -15.88 -5.80 -13.07
CA MET A 1 -16.55 -6.97 -13.70
C MET A 1 -15.77 -7.59 -14.84
N GLY A 2 -15.31 -6.84 -15.84
CA GLY A 2 -14.58 -7.43 -16.97
C GLY A 2 -13.40 -8.33 -16.58
N TRP A 3 -12.66 -7.96 -15.53
CA TRP A 3 -11.54 -8.75 -14.99
C TRP A 3 -11.94 -10.12 -14.41
N LEU A 4 -13.19 -10.32 -13.97
CA LEU A 4 -13.67 -11.63 -13.51
C LEU A 4 -13.83 -12.63 -14.67
N ILE A 5 -14.08 -12.11 -15.88
CA ILE A 5 -14.29 -12.90 -17.09
C ILE A 5 -12.93 -13.11 -17.80
N GLY A 6 -12.03 -12.12 -17.75
CA GLY A 6 -10.67 -12.15 -18.30
C GLY A 6 -9.61 -12.51 -17.26
N TYR A 7 -9.82 -13.59 -16.50
CA TYR A 7 -8.89 -14.05 -15.45
C TYR A 7 -7.57 -14.52 -16.08
N THR A 8 -6.47 -13.81 -15.81
CA THR A 8 -5.13 -14.04 -16.40
C THR A 8 -4.06 -14.19 -15.30
N PRO A 9 -4.06 -15.33 -14.58
CA PRO A 9 -3.20 -15.55 -13.42
C PRO A 9 -1.71 -15.56 -13.77
N GLU A 10 -1.35 -15.77 -15.03
CA GLU A 10 0.03 -15.76 -15.51
C GLU A 10 0.69 -14.38 -15.42
N THR A 11 -0.12 -13.32 -15.29
CA THR A 11 0.36 -11.93 -15.20
C THR A 11 0.65 -11.48 -13.77
N TRP A 12 0.38 -12.32 -12.77
CA TRP A 12 0.47 -11.96 -11.37
C TRP A 12 1.85 -12.25 -10.80
N GLY A 13 2.38 -11.33 -9.99
CA GLY A 13 3.61 -11.54 -9.25
C GLY A 13 3.40 -12.50 -8.07
N SER A 14 4.47 -13.12 -7.59
CA SER A 14 4.44 -13.89 -6.34
C SER A 14 4.25 -12.97 -5.13
N VAL A 15 3.31 -13.31 -4.25
CA VAL A 15 3.09 -12.63 -2.97
C VAL A 15 3.25 -13.65 -1.86
N ASN A 16 3.93 -13.28 -0.77
CA ASN A 16 4.00 -14.12 0.42
C ASN A 16 2.62 -14.13 1.11
N ILE A 17 2.04 -15.32 1.23
CA ILE A 17 0.73 -15.56 1.86
C ILE A 17 0.83 -16.53 3.05
N SER A 18 2.04 -16.74 3.57
CA SER A 18 2.30 -17.73 4.61
C SER A 18 1.56 -17.46 5.93
N ASP A 19 1.24 -16.20 6.21
CA ASP A 19 0.38 -15.77 7.31
C ASP A 19 -1.06 -16.28 7.11
N VAL A 20 -1.63 -16.07 5.91
CA VAL A 20 -2.97 -16.53 5.53
C VAL A 20 -3.08 -18.06 5.54
N GLU A 21 -2.03 -18.76 5.10
CA GLU A 21 -1.99 -20.23 5.08
C GLU A 21 -1.86 -20.86 6.48
N ARG A 22 -1.35 -20.11 7.46
CA ARG A 22 -1.20 -20.55 8.85
C ARG A 22 -2.41 -20.24 9.71
N ASP A 23 -3.29 -19.33 9.28
CA ASP A 23 -4.48 -18.97 10.03
C ASP A 23 -5.54 -20.10 9.99
N PRO A 24 -5.88 -20.72 11.14
CA PRO A 24 -6.82 -21.84 11.17
C PRO A 24 -8.26 -21.44 10.79
N VAL A 25 -8.66 -20.19 11.03
CA VAL A 25 -9.99 -19.67 10.67
C VAL A 25 -10.10 -19.53 9.16
N VAL A 26 -9.06 -18.98 8.51
CA VAL A 26 -9.03 -18.85 7.05
C VAL A 26 -9.03 -20.23 6.39
N ILE A 27 -8.20 -21.16 6.88
CA ILE A 27 -8.16 -22.52 6.34
C ILE A 27 -9.48 -23.26 6.53
N TRP A 28 -10.13 -23.10 7.70
CA TRP A 28 -11.47 -23.62 7.93
C TRP A 28 -12.50 -23.03 6.96
N GLN A 29 -12.51 -21.71 6.80
CA GLN A 29 -13.43 -21.01 5.90
C GLN A 29 -13.24 -21.48 4.45
N ARG A 30 -11.98 -21.62 4.01
CA ARG A 30 -11.64 -22.11 2.66
C ARG A 30 -12.12 -23.54 2.45
N ARG A 31 -11.95 -24.42 3.43
CA ARG A 31 -12.38 -25.82 3.37
C ARG A 31 -13.89 -25.97 3.20
N TYR A 32 -14.67 -25.11 3.86
CA TYR A 32 -16.13 -25.17 3.86
C TYR A 32 -16.81 -24.07 3.03
N TYR A 33 -16.03 -23.38 2.18
CA TYR A 33 -16.44 -22.15 1.49
C TYR A 33 -17.82 -22.26 0.81
N VAL A 34 -18.03 -23.29 -0.01
CA VAL A 34 -19.30 -23.46 -0.75
C VAL A 34 -20.48 -23.64 0.19
N VAL A 35 -20.30 -24.45 1.24
CA VAL A 35 -21.35 -24.69 2.24
C VAL A 35 -21.67 -23.41 2.99
N LEU A 36 -20.66 -22.69 3.49
CA LEU A 36 -20.83 -21.43 4.20
C LEU A 36 -21.48 -20.36 3.30
N ALA A 37 -21.07 -20.26 2.04
CA ALA A 37 -21.62 -19.30 1.09
C ALA A 37 -23.09 -19.57 0.78
N VAL A 38 -23.48 -20.84 0.58
CA VAL A 38 -24.89 -21.19 0.34
C VAL A 38 -25.74 -20.96 1.58
N LEU A 39 -25.24 -21.38 2.75
CA LEU A 39 -25.96 -21.23 4.01
C LEU A 39 -26.15 -19.77 4.39
N THR A 40 -25.10 -18.97 4.42
CA THR A 40 -25.18 -17.57 4.84
C THR A 40 -25.73 -16.65 3.75
N GLY A 41 -25.49 -16.97 2.48
CA GLY A 41 -25.94 -16.19 1.34
C GLY A 41 -27.42 -16.37 1.00
N PHE A 42 -27.99 -17.57 1.20
CA PHE A 42 -29.35 -17.90 0.75
C PHE A 42 -30.22 -18.52 1.84
N ILE A 43 -29.76 -19.60 2.49
CA ILE A 43 -30.62 -20.37 3.41
C ILE A 43 -30.95 -19.58 4.68
N LEU A 44 -29.95 -18.94 5.28
CA LEU A 44 -30.11 -18.12 6.47
C LEU A 44 -31.06 -16.94 6.23
N PRO A 45 -30.85 -16.06 5.22
CA PRO A 45 -31.79 -14.97 4.98
C PRO A 45 -33.20 -15.46 4.64
N ALA A 46 -33.34 -16.56 3.88
CA ALA A 46 -34.64 -17.17 3.61
C ALA A 46 -35.34 -17.65 4.90
N THR A 47 -34.58 -18.28 5.81
CA THR A 47 -35.10 -18.77 7.09
C THR A 47 -35.51 -17.63 8.00
N VAL A 48 -34.72 -16.55 8.06
CA VAL A 48 -35.06 -15.36 8.86
C VAL A 48 -36.36 -14.72 8.36
N ALA A 49 -36.52 -14.57 7.04
CA ALA A 49 -37.74 -14.05 6.45
C ALA A 49 -38.95 -14.94 6.74
N HIS A 50 -38.79 -16.26 6.67
CA HIS A 50 -39.86 -17.20 7.00
C HIS A 50 -40.22 -17.19 8.48
N VAL A 51 -39.25 -17.17 9.39
CA VAL A 51 -39.54 -17.13 10.83
C VAL A 51 -40.21 -15.82 11.23
N GLY A 52 -39.82 -14.69 10.63
CA GLY A 52 -40.38 -13.38 10.97
C GLY A 52 -41.71 -13.07 10.30
N TRP A 53 -41.89 -13.48 9.03
CA TRP A 53 -43.01 -13.06 8.18
C TRP A 53 -43.70 -14.20 7.43
N HIS A 54 -43.33 -15.46 7.71
CA HIS A 54 -43.79 -16.64 6.98
C HIS A 54 -43.50 -16.62 5.47
N ASP A 55 -42.49 -15.85 5.03
CA ASP A 55 -42.17 -15.61 3.64
C ASP A 55 -40.82 -16.23 3.22
N TRP A 56 -40.84 -17.45 2.69
CA TRP A 56 -39.65 -18.11 2.15
C TRP A 56 -39.18 -17.47 0.84
N ASP A 57 -40.12 -17.13 -0.03
CA ASP A 57 -39.84 -16.62 -1.37
C ASP A 57 -39.18 -15.25 -1.30
N GLY A 58 -39.74 -14.34 -0.49
CA GLY A 58 -39.16 -13.01 -0.32
C GLY A 58 -37.76 -13.07 0.30
N GLY A 59 -37.54 -13.98 1.24
CA GLY A 59 -36.23 -14.22 1.81
C GLY A 59 -35.20 -14.75 0.81
N LEU A 60 -35.58 -15.67 -0.08
CA LEU A 60 -34.67 -16.19 -1.11
C LEU A 60 -34.40 -15.15 -2.22
N TRP A 61 -35.45 -14.56 -2.78
CA TRP A 61 -35.34 -13.65 -3.94
C TRP A 61 -34.76 -12.29 -3.57
N TYR A 62 -35.24 -11.66 -2.50
CA TYR A 62 -34.80 -10.32 -2.13
C TYR A 62 -33.61 -10.35 -1.18
N ALA A 63 -33.73 -11.04 -0.04
CA ALA A 63 -32.68 -11.03 0.99
C ALA A 63 -31.47 -11.92 0.64
N GLY A 64 -31.66 -12.93 -0.21
CA GLY A 64 -30.59 -13.76 -0.77
C GLY A 64 -30.03 -13.19 -2.08
N LEU A 65 -30.75 -13.44 -3.18
CA LEU A 65 -30.27 -13.20 -4.55
C LEU A 65 -30.09 -11.73 -4.89
N LEU A 66 -31.13 -10.90 -4.75
CA LEU A 66 -31.06 -9.48 -5.11
C LEU A 66 -30.06 -8.73 -4.23
N ARG A 67 -30.07 -8.97 -2.91
CA ARG A 67 -29.08 -8.40 -1.99
C ARG A 67 -27.66 -8.81 -2.39
N GLY A 68 -27.42 -10.09 -2.69
CA GLY A 68 -26.12 -10.58 -3.14
C GLY A 68 -25.66 -9.91 -4.43
N TYR A 69 -26.55 -9.78 -5.41
CA TYR A 69 -26.31 -9.06 -6.66
C TYR A 69 -25.93 -7.59 -6.41
N LEU A 70 -26.74 -6.85 -5.65
CA LEU A 70 -26.48 -5.45 -5.34
C LEU A 70 -25.17 -5.26 -4.57
N HIS A 71 -24.90 -6.13 -3.59
CA HIS A 71 -23.66 -6.08 -2.81
C HIS A 71 -22.41 -6.33 -3.67
N ALA A 72 -22.48 -7.28 -4.61
CA ALA A 72 -21.40 -7.51 -5.56
C ALA A 72 -21.15 -6.25 -6.41
N HIS A 73 -22.21 -5.63 -6.95
CA HIS A 73 -22.10 -4.38 -7.70
C HIS A 73 -21.49 -3.24 -6.87
N MET A 74 -21.93 -3.05 -5.64
CA MET A 74 -21.37 -2.04 -4.71
C MET A 74 -19.87 -2.26 -4.50
N THR A 75 -19.45 -3.50 -4.26
CA THR A 75 -18.03 -3.85 -4.07
C THR A 75 -17.21 -3.52 -5.33
N PHE A 76 -17.72 -3.87 -6.51
CA PHE A 76 -17.01 -3.61 -7.76
C PHE A 76 -17.00 -2.15 -8.21
N LEU A 77 -17.87 -1.29 -7.64
CA LEU A 77 -17.80 0.16 -7.85
C LEU A 77 -16.49 0.75 -7.29
N VAL A 78 -15.94 0.17 -6.22
CA VAL A 78 -14.64 0.60 -5.67
C VAL A 78 -13.55 0.47 -6.74
N ASN A 79 -13.47 -0.70 -7.39
CA ASN A 79 -12.49 -1.00 -8.45
C ASN A 79 -12.70 -0.19 -9.74
N SER A 80 -13.70 0.68 -9.81
CA SER A 80 -14.01 1.48 -11.00
C SER A 80 -14.19 2.96 -10.67
N VAL A 81 -15.30 3.32 -10.01
CA VAL A 81 -15.64 4.71 -9.68
C VAL A 81 -14.62 5.33 -8.74
N ALA A 82 -14.13 4.60 -7.73
CA ALA A 82 -13.11 5.13 -6.83
C ALA A 82 -11.74 5.33 -7.50
N HIS A 83 -11.53 4.81 -8.72
CA HIS A 83 -10.34 5.09 -9.54
C HIS A 83 -10.57 6.15 -10.62
N HIS A 84 -11.79 6.66 -10.76
CA HIS A 84 -12.15 7.63 -11.80
C HIS A 84 -12.57 8.98 -11.21
N THR A 85 -13.42 8.97 -10.18
CA THR A 85 -14.10 10.18 -9.68
C THR A 85 -13.82 10.41 -8.20
N GLY A 86 -13.27 11.57 -7.86
CA GLY A 86 -13.02 11.99 -6.48
C GLY A 86 -11.81 12.91 -6.34
N SER A 87 -11.28 12.99 -5.12
CA SER A 87 -10.09 13.79 -4.81
C SER A 87 -8.86 12.92 -4.55
N GLN A 88 -7.65 13.47 -4.71
CA GLN A 88 -6.39 12.76 -4.48
C GLN A 88 -5.47 13.50 -3.51
N PRO A 89 -5.88 13.67 -2.23
CA PRO A 89 -5.13 14.49 -1.28
C PRO A 89 -3.85 13.82 -0.77
N TYR A 90 -3.70 12.50 -0.86
CA TYR A 90 -2.57 11.75 -0.28
C TYR A 90 -1.62 11.16 -1.32
N SER A 91 -2.09 10.85 -2.52
CA SER A 91 -1.23 10.38 -3.60
C SER A 91 -1.81 10.70 -4.97
N THR A 92 -0.98 11.22 -5.87
CA THR A 92 -1.32 11.46 -7.28
C THR A 92 -0.59 10.50 -8.23
N SER A 93 0.15 9.52 -7.70
CA SER A 93 0.90 8.55 -8.52
C SER A 93 0.04 7.34 -8.95
N GLN A 94 -1.05 7.10 -8.23
CA GLN A 94 -2.05 6.07 -8.53
C GLN A 94 -3.37 6.75 -8.91
N THR A 95 -4.30 5.99 -9.49
CA THR A 95 -5.61 6.51 -9.92
C THR A 95 -6.66 6.54 -8.81
N ALA A 96 -6.40 5.91 -7.65
CA ALA A 96 -7.34 5.86 -6.53
C ALA A 96 -7.69 7.26 -6.02
N ARG A 97 -8.97 7.48 -5.69
CA ARG A 97 -9.56 8.75 -5.31
C ARG A 97 -10.48 8.59 -4.10
N ASP A 98 -10.53 9.61 -3.27
CA ASP A 98 -11.51 9.70 -2.19
C ASP A 98 -12.83 10.27 -2.70
N ASN A 99 -13.92 9.60 -2.34
CA ASN A 99 -15.28 10.00 -2.68
C ASN A 99 -16.27 9.60 -1.58
N THR A 100 -16.83 10.59 -0.87
CA THR A 100 -17.77 10.37 0.24
C THR A 100 -19.06 9.67 -0.19
N LEU A 101 -19.56 9.92 -1.41
CA LEU A 101 -20.77 9.23 -1.91
C LEU A 101 -20.48 7.75 -2.17
N VAL A 102 -19.31 7.45 -2.75
CA VAL A 102 -18.86 6.05 -2.90
C VAL A 102 -18.72 5.42 -1.52
N ALA A 103 -18.09 6.11 -0.56
CA ALA A 103 -17.91 5.60 0.80
C ALA A 103 -19.26 5.29 1.48
N LEU A 104 -20.30 6.10 1.25
CA LEU A 104 -21.64 5.80 1.77
C LEU A 104 -22.22 4.51 1.17
N ILE A 105 -22.09 4.33 -0.15
CA ILE A 105 -22.61 3.15 -0.87
C ILE A 105 -21.81 1.89 -0.53
N THR A 106 -20.52 2.04 -0.28
CA THR A 106 -19.57 0.93 -0.08
C THR A 106 -19.14 0.78 1.38
N SER A 107 -19.86 1.39 2.32
CA SER A 107 -19.59 1.29 3.77
C SER A 107 -18.14 1.64 4.18
N GLY A 108 -17.59 2.73 3.64
CA GLY A 108 -16.28 3.28 3.99
C GLY A 108 -15.21 3.14 2.89
N GLU A 109 -15.34 2.14 2.01
CA GLU A 109 -14.31 1.82 0.99
C GLU A 109 -14.08 2.91 -0.08
N GLY A 110 -14.89 3.97 -0.08
CA GLY A 110 -14.76 5.09 -1.02
C GLY A 110 -13.66 6.10 -0.67
N TYR A 111 -13.05 6.03 0.52
CA TYR A 111 -11.85 6.79 0.87
C TYR A 111 -10.59 6.12 0.31
N HIS A 112 -10.63 5.84 -0.99
CA HIS A 112 -9.71 4.92 -1.64
C HIS A 112 -8.31 5.52 -1.85
N ASN A 113 -8.18 6.85 -1.94
CA ASN A 113 -6.86 7.48 -2.02
C ASN A 113 -6.10 7.35 -0.68
N PHE A 114 -6.81 7.44 0.45
CA PHE A 114 -6.23 7.18 1.76
C PHE A 114 -5.78 5.72 1.88
N HIS A 115 -6.70 4.78 1.63
CA HIS A 115 -6.44 3.35 1.72
C HIS A 115 -5.23 2.91 0.89
N HIS A 116 -5.12 3.37 -0.37
CA HIS A 116 -3.98 3.05 -1.22
C HIS A 116 -2.65 3.67 -0.74
N ARG A 117 -2.70 4.82 -0.07
CA ARG A 117 -1.50 5.47 0.45
C ARG A 117 -1.03 4.86 1.77
N PHE A 118 -1.96 4.46 2.62
CA PHE A 118 -1.69 3.94 3.96
C PHE A 118 -2.37 2.57 4.16
N PRO A 119 -1.93 1.53 3.43
CA PRO A 119 -2.61 0.23 3.41
C PRO A 119 -2.58 -0.52 4.76
N SER A 120 -1.65 -0.16 5.65
CA SER A 120 -1.55 -0.73 6.99
C SER A 120 -2.46 -0.04 8.01
N ASP A 121 -3.06 1.11 7.68
CA ASP A 121 -3.99 1.80 8.57
C ASP A 121 -5.31 1.03 8.61
N TYR A 122 -5.81 0.74 9.82
CA TYR A 122 -7.07 0.02 9.97
C TYR A 122 -8.29 0.83 9.49
N ARG A 123 -8.14 2.13 9.26
CA ARG A 123 -9.18 3.05 8.82
C ARG A 123 -9.15 3.21 7.30
N ASN A 124 -10.31 3.24 6.67
CA ASN A 124 -10.43 3.77 5.30
C ASN A 124 -10.57 5.29 5.32
N GLY A 125 -11.41 5.81 6.22
CA GLY A 125 -11.59 7.26 6.40
C GLY A 125 -10.83 7.79 7.61
N ARG A 126 -9.85 8.67 7.40
CA ARG A 126 -8.99 9.19 8.49
C ARG A 126 -9.76 9.95 9.57
N ARG A 127 -10.73 10.78 9.18
CA ARG A 127 -11.40 11.68 10.12
C ARG A 127 -12.42 10.90 10.92
N TRP A 128 -12.66 11.30 12.17
CA TRP A 128 -13.64 10.63 13.03
C TRP A 128 -15.05 10.60 12.39
N TYR A 129 -15.40 11.65 11.63
CA TYR A 129 -16.68 11.81 10.94
C TYR A 129 -16.69 11.31 9.48
N ASP A 130 -15.55 10.86 8.95
CA ASP A 130 -15.56 10.19 7.64
C ASP A 130 -16.36 8.88 7.79
N PHE A 131 -17.40 8.71 6.98
CA PHE A 131 -18.35 7.60 7.10
C PHE A 131 -17.66 6.28 6.78
N ASP A 132 -17.31 5.56 7.84
CA ASP A 132 -16.58 4.30 7.78
C ASP A 132 -17.05 3.42 8.93
N PRO A 133 -18.15 2.67 8.71
CA PRO A 133 -18.69 1.75 9.71
C PRO A 133 -17.69 0.68 10.14
N SER A 134 -16.78 0.26 9.25
CA SER A 134 -15.75 -0.74 9.55
C SER A 134 -14.76 -0.23 10.60
N LYS A 135 -14.29 1.02 10.46
CA LYS A 135 -13.47 1.71 11.47
C LYS A 135 -14.15 1.74 12.82
N TRP A 136 -15.44 2.11 12.88
CA TRP A 136 -16.16 2.19 14.15
C TRP A 136 -16.39 0.81 14.78
N LEU A 137 -16.64 -0.21 13.98
CA LEU A 137 -16.75 -1.59 14.45
C LEU A 137 -15.42 -2.07 15.05
N ILE A 138 -14.31 -1.92 14.32
CA ILE A 138 -12.97 -2.34 14.78
C ILE A 138 -12.55 -1.57 16.04
N TRP A 139 -12.78 -0.25 16.06
CA TRP A 139 -12.53 0.57 17.25
C TRP A 139 -13.37 0.12 18.46
N THR A 140 -14.64 -0.22 18.24
CA THR A 140 -15.51 -0.73 19.33
C THR A 140 -15.00 -2.09 19.82
N CYS A 141 -14.58 -2.98 18.92
CA CYS A 141 -13.96 -4.25 19.27
C CYS A 141 -12.69 -4.04 20.11
N GLU A 142 -11.86 -3.04 19.78
CA GLU A 142 -10.68 -2.68 20.59
C GLU A 142 -11.07 -2.21 21.99
N LYS A 143 -12.10 -1.36 22.13
CA LYS A 143 -12.61 -0.94 23.45
C LYS A 143 -13.22 -2.07 24.27
N LEU A 144 -13.73 -3.10 23.62
CA LEU A 144 -14.26 -4.30 24.28
C LEU A 144 -13.19 -5.38 24.53
N GLY A 145 -11.94 -5.15 24.11
CA GLY A 145 -10.86 -6.14 24.23
C GLY A 145 -10.97 -7.33 23.25
N LEU A 146 -11.80 -7.20 22.21
CA LEU A 146 -11.97 -8.19 21.14
C LEU A 146 -10.95 -8.01 20.00
N ALA A 147 -10.33 -6.84 19.92
CA ALA A 147 -9.24 -6.52 19.00
C ALA A 147 -8.14 -5.77 19.75
N TRP A 148 -6.90 -5.85 19.26
CA TRP A 148 -5.74 -5.17 19.83
C TRP A 148 -4.73 -4.86 18.72
N GLU A 149 -3.68 -4.10 19.05
CA GLU A 149 -2.60 -3.74 18.11
C GLU A 149 -3.10 -3.07 16.82
N LEU A 150 -4.14 -2.24 16.94
CA LEU A 150 -4.66 -1.45 15.82
C LEU A 150 -3.56 -0.53 15.28
N THR A 151 -3.23 -0.70 14.00
CA THR A 151 -2.26 0.15 13.32
C THR A 151 -2.96 1.37 12.75
N ALA A 152 -2.54 2.56 13.19
CA ALA A 152 -3.03 3.83 12.68
C ALA A 152 -1.85 4.73 12.32
N THR A 153 -1.88 5.32 11.14
CA THR A 153 -0.87 6.25 10.67
C THR A 153 -0.95 7.53 11.50
N SER A 154 0.22 8.04 11.92
CA SER A 154 0.33 9.28 12.69
C SER A 154 -0.22 10.47 11.90
N GLU A 155 -0.89 11.39 12.59
CA GLU A 155 -1.43 12.59 11.93
C GLU A 155 -0.31 13.45 11.33
N GLU A 156 0.87 13.49 11.95
CA GLU A 156 2.03 14.20 11.44
C GLU A 156 2.53 13.62 10.11
N GLU A 157 2.48 12.30 9.94
CA GLU A 157 2.82 11.66 8.67
C GLU A 157 1.77 11.94 7.60
N ILE A 158 0.48 11.84 7.95
CA ILE A 158 -0.62 12.15 7.04
C ILE A 158 -0.53 13.61 6.56
N GLU A 159 -0.29 14.55 7.46
CA GLU A 159 -0.14 15.97 7.14
C GLU A 159 1.07 16.23 6.25
N ARG A 160 2.23 15.63 6.56
CA ARG A 160 3.42 15.69 5.71
C ARG A 160 3.13 15.22 4.28
N VAL A 161 2.39 14.12 4.13
CA VAL A 161 1.99 13.60 2.82
C VAL A 161 1.07 14.59 2.09
N ILE A 162 0.03 15.12 2.74
CA ILE A 162 -0.89 16.10 2.15
C ILE A 162 -0.13 17.35 1.67
N VAL A 163 0.77 17.87 2.50
CA VAL A 163 1.60 19.04 2.15
C VAL A 163 2.48 18.72 0.94
N SER A 164 3.12 17.55 0.92
CA SER A 164 3.98 17.12 -0.20
C SER A 164 3.21 17.02 -1.53
N VAL A 165 1.97 16.52 -1.50
CA VAL A 165 1.09 16.42 -2.67
C VAL A 165 0.66 17.81 -3.13
N LYS A 166 0.28 18.69 -2.21
CA LYS A 166 -0.05 20.10 -2.53
C LYS A 166 1.13 20.81 -3.21
N HIS A 167 2.34 20.68 -2.66
CA HIS A 167 3.55 21.25 -3.28
C HIS A 167 3.79 20.71 -4.70
N ARG A 168 3.64 19.39 -4.90
CA ARG A 168 3.80 18.76 -6.22
C ARG A 168 2.75 19.27 -7.23
N THR A 169 1.49 19.39 -6.81
CA THR A 169 0.39 19.86 -7.66
C THR A 169 0.54 21.34 -8.00
N LEU A 170 0.93 22.18 -7.03
CA LEU A 170 1.23 23.59 -7.27
C LEU A 170 2.41 23.77 -8.23
N ARG A 171 3.48 23.00 -8.05
CA ARG A 171 4.64 23.04 -8.96
C ARG A 171 4.27 22.65 -10.38
N LYS A 172 3.42 21.62 -10.57
CA LYS A 172 2.89 21.24 -11.89
C LYS A 172 2.02 22.35 -12.50
N GLY A 173 1.14 22.95 -11.71
CA GLY A 173 0.31 24.08 -12.16
C GLY A 173 1.13 25.33 -12.52
N ASN A 174 2.30 25.52 -11.88
CA ASN A 174 3.23 26.60 -12.21
C ASN A 174 4.21 26.26 -13.33
N SER A 175 4.56 24.98 -13.56
CA SER A 175 5.44 24.59 -14.66
C SER A 175 4.79 24.75 -16.04
N ASP A 176 3.46 24.74 -16.13
CA ASP A 176 2.76 25.17 -17.36
C ASP A 176 2.90 26.69 -17.63
N LYS A 177 3.44 27.45 -16.67
CA LYS A 177 3.78 28.88 -16.80
C LYS A 177 5.28 29.17 -16.67
N PHE A 178 6.13 28.16 -16.47
CA PHE A 178 7.56 28.33 -16.30
C PHE A 178 8.26 27.26 -17.13
N VAL A 179 8.76 27.67 -18.31
CA VAL A 179 9.72 26.89 -19.09
C VAL A 179 10.89 26.60 -18.14
N VAL A 180 11.08 25.33 -17.80
CA VAL A 180 12.21 24.90 -16.98
C VAL A 180 13.45 25.03 -17.85
N ASP A 181 14.31 26.00 -17.51
CA ASP A 181 15.64 26.12 -18.08
C ASP A 181 16.50 24.94 -17.62
N ASP A 182 17.44 24.51 -18.46
CA ASP A 182 18.24 23.28 -18.42
C ASP A 182 19.20 23.18 -17.20
N HIS A 183 19.01 24.08 -16.23
CA HIS A 183 19.86 24.29 -15.06
C HIS A 183 19.52 23.36 -13.88
N ASP A 184 18.24 23.01 -13.67
CA ASP A 184 17.79 22.28 -12.45
C ASP A 184 18.18 20.77 -12.44
N MET A 185 18.43 20.16 -13.60
CA MET A 185 18.88 18.76 -13.67
C MET A 185 20.35 18.58 -13.30
N ARG A 186 21.15 19.65 -13.35
CA ARG A 186 22.57 19.62 -12.93
C ARG A 186 22.72 19.62 -11.40
N GLU A 187 21.75 20.14 -10.67
CA GLU A 187 21.80 20.23 -9.21
C GLU A 187 21.58 18.87 -8.52
N LEU A 188 20.77 17.98 -9.11
CA LEU A 188 20.54 16.62 -8.60
C LEU A 188 21.79 15.74 -8.65
N HIS A 189 22.62 15.89 -9.69
CA HIS A 189 23.95 15.25 -9.75
C HIS A 189 24.99 15.93 -8.83
N ALA A 190 24.75 17.18 -8.42
CA ALA A 190 25.63 17.93 -7.52
C ALA A 190 25.41 17.62 -6.02
N THR A 191 24.28 17.00 -5.62
CA THR A 191 24.02 16.63 -4.21
C THR A 191 24.84 15.42 -3.68
N GLY A 192 25.92 15.06 -4.36
CA GLY A 192 27.01 14.24 -3.79
C GLY A 192 28.02 15.06 -2.97
N HIS A 193 27.98 16.39 -3.07
CA HIS A 193 28.87 17.29 -2.35
C HIS A 193 28.51 17.37 -0.86
N GLY A 194 29.02 16.44 -0.03
CA GLY A 194 28.94 16.51 1.43
C GLY A 194 28.85 15.18 2.18
N LEU A 195 28.60 14.07 1.48
CA LEU A 195 28.63 12.75 2.10
C LEU A 195 30.08 12.26 2.23
N PRO A 196 30.44 11.61 3.36
CA PRO A 196 31.76 11.01 3.51
C PRO A 196 31.99 9.92 2.45
N SER A 197 33.23 9.78 1.98
CA SER A 197 33.63 8.64 1.16
C SER A 197 33.92 7.43 2.06
N MET A 198 33.45 6.25 1.65
CA MET A 198 33.68 4.99 2.34
C MET A 198 34.28 3.98 1.36
N THR A 199 35.29 3.22 1.79
CA THR A 199 35.87 2.16 0.94
C THR A 199 34.95 0.94 0.90
N TRP A 200 35.13 0.08 -0.10
CA TRP A 200 34.37 -1.18 -0.15
C TRP A 200 34.66 -2.07 1.06
N ASP A 201 35.90 -2.08 1.55
CA ASP A 201 36.29 -2.86 2.72
C ASP A 201 35.64 -2.33 4.00
N ASP A 202 35.60 -1.00 4.19
CA ASP A 202 34.87 -0.38 5.31
C ASP A 202 33.37 -0.67 5.25
N PHE A 203 32.79 -0.67 4.04
CA PHE A 203 31.40 -1.01 3.81
C PHE A 203 31.09 -2.46 4.24
N GLN A 204 31.93 -3.42 3.83
CA GLN A 204 31.82 -4.83 4.23
C GLN A 204 32.06 -5.04 5.74
N GLN A 205 33.00 -4.29 6.31
CA GLN A 205 33.29 -4.36 7.74
C GLN A 205 32.09 -3.87 8.55
N GLN A 206 31.47 -2.75 8.18
CA GLN A 206 30.33 -2.21 8.91
C GLN A 206 29.10 -3.12 8.84
N THR A 207 28.87 -3.79 7.71
CA THR A 207 27.81 -4.80 7.62
C THR A 207 28.09 -6.01 8.51
N SER A 208 29.36 -6.43 8.65
CA SER A 208 29.73 -7.51 9.58
C SER A 208 29.53 -7.13 11.06
N THR A 209 29.57 -5.84 11.40
CA THR A 209 29.30 -5.34 12.76
C THR A 209 27.82 -5.18 13.11
N GLY A 210 26.91 -5.53 12.20
CA GLY A 210 25.47 -5.55 12.43
C GLY A 210 24.68 -4.39 11.83
N ARG A 211 25.32 -3.45 11.12
CA ARG A 211 24.60 -2.42 10.35
C ARG A 211 24.05 -3.01 9.07
N CYS A 212 22.81 -2.68 8.71
CA CYS A 212 22.24 -3.12 7.44
C CYS A 212 22.52 -2.06 6.37
N LEU A 213 23.66 -2.17 5.68
CA LEU A 213 24.05 -1.25 4.60
C LEU A 213 23.87 -1.88 3.22
N ILE A 214 23.43 -1.09 2.26
CA ILE A 214 23.31 -1.47 0.84
C ILE A 214 23.94 -0.40 -0.06
N SER A 215 24.51 -0.80 -1.19
CA SER A 215 24.99 0.13 -2.22
C SER A 215 23.97 0.26 -3.35
N ILE A 216 23.60 1.48 -3.74
CA ILE A 216 22.75 1.77 -4.90
C ILE A 216 23.35 2.95 -5.66
N ALA A 217 23.67 2.75 -6.95
CA ALA A 217 24.30 3.72 -7.83
C ALA A 217 25.57 4.37 -7.23
N GLY A 218 26.39 3.57 -6.54
CA GLY A 218 27.61 4.03 -5.88
C GLY A 218 27.40 4.79 -4.56
N GLN A 219 26.15 4.90 -4.09
CA GLN A 219 25.80 5.52 -2.82
C GLN A 219 25.49 4.44 -1.78
N ILE A 220 26.04 4.60 -0.58
CA ILE A 220 25.80 3.69 0.54
C ILE A 220 24.60 4.21 1.33
N CYS A 221 23.59 3.37 1.46
CA CYS A 221 22.37 3.66 2.21
C CYS A 221 22.30 2.77 3.46
N ASP A 222 21.97 3.37 4.60
CA ASP A 222 21.69 2.63 5.83
C ASP A 222 20.18 2.35 5.91
N VAL A 223 19.84 1.06 5.84
CA VAL A 223 18.46 0.58 5.87
C VAL A 223 18.13 -0.14 7.18
N THR A 224 18.96 -0.01 8.21
CA THR A 224 18.81 -0.73 9.49
C THR A 224 17.41 -0.51 10.11
N ASP A 225 16.95 0.73 10.20
CA ASP A 225 15.64 1.05 10.77
C ASP A 225 14.48 0.80 9.79
N PHE A 226 14.78 0.73 8.49
CA PHE A 226 13.78 0.61 7.43
C PHE A 226 13.48 -0.84 7.04
N ILE A 227 14.36 -1.78 7.38
CA ILE A 227 14.32 -3.15 6.86
C ILE A 227 12.98 -3.87 7.12
N HIS A 228 12.40 -3.66 8.30
CA HIS A 228 11.12 -4.27 8.70
C HIS A 228 9.89 -3.53 8.16
N SER A 229 10.08 -2.31 7.65
CA SER A 229 9.02 -1.44 7.12
C SER A 229 9.01 -1.39 5.59
N HIS A 230 9.89 -2.15 4.93
CA HIS A 230 10.01 -2.17 3.48
C HIS A 230 8.78 -2.82 2.82
N PRO A 231 8.03 -2.11 1.95
CA PRO A 231 6.79 -2.63 1.35
C PRO A 231 6.99 -3.88 0.46
N GLY A 232 8.20 -4.11 -0.06
CA GLY A 232 8.55 -5.30 -0.83
C GLY A 232 8.93 -6.52 0.03
N GLY A 233 8.81 -6.42 1.36
CA GLY A 233 9.24 -7.42 2.34
C GLY A 233 10.68 -7.22 2.80
N SER A 234 10.97 -7.65 4.04
CA SER A 234 12.29 -7.56 4.67
C SER A 234 13.33 -8.47 4.00
N ASP A 235 12.91 -9.62 3.47
CA ASP A 235 13.81 -10.62 2.89
C ASP A 235 14.58 -10.09 1.68
N VAL A 236 13.96 -9.21 0.88
CA VAL A 236 14.60 -8.57 -0.28
C VAL A 236 15.79 -7.73 0.17
N LEU A 237 15.62 -6.97 1.25
CA LEU A 237 16.69 -6.14 1.81
C LEU A 237 17.73 -6.99 2.54
N HIS A 238 17.33 -8.00 3.32
CA HIS A 238 18.28 -8.90 3.98
C HIS A 238 19.23 -9.58 2.98
N ASN A 239 18.73 -9.98 1.81
CA ASN A 239 19.55 -10.58 0.76
C ASN A 239 20.49 -9.58 0.06
N ALA A 240 20.19 -8.29 0.16
CA ALA A 240 20.95 -7.19 -0.43
C ALA A 240 21.98 -6.57 0.55
N ILE A 241 21.93 -6.88 1.84
CA ILE A 241 22.89 -6.36 2.83
C ILE A 241 24.32 -6.68 2.38
N GLY A 242 25.18 -5.66 2.40
CA GLY A 242 26.59 -5.78 2.01
C GLY A 242 26.82 -5.97 0.51
N LYS A 243 25.82 -5.70 -0.34
CA LYS A 243 25.94 -5.84 -1.80
C LYS A 243 25.56 -4.56 -2.53
N ASP A 244 25.92 -4.53 -3.81
CA ASP A 244 25.36 -3.57 -4.76
C ASP A 244 23.98 -4.06 -5.22
N ALA A 245 22.96 -3.28 -4.86
CA ALA A 245 21.56 -3.52 -5.16
C ALA A 245 21.03 -2.60 -6.29
N THR A 246 21.91 -1.95 -7.06
CA THR A 246 21.52 -1.02 -8.13
C THR A 246 20.58 -1.65 -9.14
N ASP A 247 20.91 -2.85 -9.63
CA ASP A 247 20.09 -3.57 -10.60
C ASP A 247 18.77 -4.03 -9.97
N LEU A 248 18.80 -4.46 -8.71
CA LEU A 248 17.63 -4.92 -7.97
C LEU A 248 16.64 -3.77 -7.71
N PHE A 249 17.17 -2.59 -7.41
CA PHE A 249 16.41 -1.38 -7.15
C PHE A 249 15.83 -0.79 -8.45
N SER A 250 16.61 -0.75 -9.53
CA SER A 250 16.20 -0.19 -10.82
C SER A 250 15.26 -1.09 -11.63
N SER A 251 15.40 -2.42 -11.52
CA SER A 251 14.48 -3.39 -12.13
C SER A 251 13.09 -3.40 -11.48
N SER A 252 13.04 -3.02 -10.21
CA SER A 252 11.79 -2.86 -9.46
C SER A 252 11.16 -1.50 -9.78
N LYS A 253 9.84 -1.47 -10.03
CA LYS A 253 9.09 -0.23 -10.34
C LYS A 253 8.86 0.65 -9.10
N HIS A 254 9.94 1.08 -8.46
CA HIS A 254 9.90 1.97 -7.30
C HIS A 254 9.29 3.33 -7.67
N SER A 255 8.43 3.85 -6.79
CA SER A 255 7.79 5.16 -6.99
C SER A 255 8.80 6.31 -6.80
N THR A 256 8.48 7.51 -7.29
CA THR A 256 9.30 8.71 -7.04
C THR A 256 9.49 8.98 -5.55
N ASP A 257 8.54 8.58 -4.69
CA ASP A 257 8.66 8.74 -3.25
C ASP A 257 9.63 7.72 -2.65
N ALA A 258 9.67 6.48 -3.15
CA ALA A 258 10.68 5.50 -2.77
C ALA A 258 12.09 5.96 -3.15
N HIS A 259 12.25 6.58 -4.32
CA HIS A 259 13.52 7.22 -4.70
C HIS A 259 13.93 8.35 -3.76
N ARG A 260 12.97 9.13 -3.21
CA ARG A 260 13.29 10.18 -2.24
C ARG A 260 13.60 9.64 -0.85
N LEU A 261 12.89 8.60 -0.42
CA LEU A 261 13.18 7.92 0.83
C LEU A 261 14.60 7.33 0.80
N LEU A 262 15.00 6.77 -0.34
CA LEU A 262 16.38 6.32 -0.56
C LEU A 262 17.39 7.46 -0.34
N LEU A 263 17.10 8.67 -0.84
CA LEU A 263 17.98 9.83 -0.63
C LEU A 263 18.15 10.18 0.85
N SER A 264 17.12 10.02 1.69
CA SER A 264 17.22 10.26 3.14
C SER A 264 18.02 9.19 3.90
N MET A 265 18.21 8.02 3.31
CA MET A 265 18.95 6.91 3.92
C MET A 265 20.44 6.90 3.52
N ARG A 266 20.88 7.82 2.65
CA ARG A 266 22.28 7.92 2.21
C ARG A 266 23.19 8.32 3.36
N VAL A 267 24.22 7.52 3.61
CA VAL A 267 25.22 7.77 4.66
C VAL A 267 26.62 8.02 4.11
N ALA A 268 26.94 7.51 2.92
CA ALA A 268 28.26 7.68 2.30
C ALA A 268 28.20 7.48 0.77
N VAL A 269 29.31 7.75 0.10
CA VAL A 269 29.54 7.38 -1.31
C VAL A 269 30.72 6.41 -1.36
N ILE A 270 30.67 5.39 -2.22
CA ILE A 270 31.80 4.49 -2.41
C ILE A 270 32.96 5.29 -3.01
N GLY A 271 34.04 5.40 -2.25
CA GLY A 271 35.27 6.03 -2.72
C GLY A 271 35.93 5.14 -3.77
N THR A 272 36.15 5.67 -4.98
CA THR A 272 36.96 4.98 -5.99
C THR A 272 38.40 4.90 -5.48
N SER A 273 38.81 3.69 -5.05
CA SER A 273 40.23 3.39 -4.95
C SER A 273 40.85 3.54 -6.34
N SER A 274 41.90 4.36 -6.45
CA SER A 274 42.66 4.53 -7.68
C SER A 274 43.42 3.23 -7.99
N ALA A 275 42.75 2.22 -8.54
CA ALA A 275 43.36 0.98 -8.97
C ALA A 275 42.51 0.24 -10.02
N PHE A 276 42.14 0.93 -11.11
CA PHE A 276 41.95 0.27 -12.40
C PHE A 276 43.08 0.75 -13.32
N LYS A 277 44.23 0.07 -13.25
CA LYS A 277 45.15 0.06 -14.37
C LYS A 277 44.55 -0.86 -15.43
N VAL A 278 44.16 -0.24 -16.53
CA VAL A 278 43.94 -0.92 -17.81
C VAL A 278 45.31 -1.41 -18.28
N GLU A 279 45.42 -2.72 -18.51
CA GLU A 279 46.27 -3.28 -19.56
C GLU A 279 45.35 -3.85 -20.64
#